data_AF-A0ABD6D2H0-F1
#
_entry.id   AF-A0ABD6D2H0-F1
#
_cell.length_a   1.000
_cell.length_b   1.000
_cell.length_c   1.000
_cell.angle_alpha   90.00
_cell.angle_beta   90.00
_cell.angle_gamma   90.00
#
_symmetry.space_group_name_H-M   'P 1'
#
loop_
_entity.id
_entity.type
_entity.pdbx_description
1 polymer ?
#
loop_
_entity_poly.entity_id
_entity_poly.type
_entity_poly.pdbx_seq_one_letter_code
_entity_poly.pdbx_strand_id
1 'polypeptide(L)'
;MSVQSRIGTFGPGQGPAAKRPPERFDDDELEHHIAPNCIYDFDVDQVNGIHKLRQRIHETVFADDPAEKWSWILGDHFTMGNKKVAKEVAIYNFGGAAHDCLNLGTEHCQVDAANCYAVRTEDNYPHPLDARRRELIIWDHLDPQTFADAFRHWHGRKRNEVTALRLNESGDFRHRHDLFKVDQVARLLDDIVDVYTYSSSDWLPWHKIDHIVVNRSNQRKDFGARRFEVVDDVSDIPDGGIRCPHDVSDGEIKCGSCRLCLEEDAGDVYVKNFYADEE
;
A
#
# COMPACT_ATOMS: atom_id res chain seq x y z
N MET A 1 -2.73 -25.78 -15.48
CA MET A 1 -3.48 -25.50 -14.25
C MET A 1 -2.61 -24.59 -13.40
N SER A 2 -2.99 -23.33 -13.20
CA SER A 2 -2.12 -22.34 -12.53
C SER A 2 -2.07 -22.55 -11.02
N VAL A 3 -0.90 -22.28 -10.44
CA VAL A 3 -0.55 -22.45 -9.01
C VAL A 3 -1.46 -21.61 -8.09
N GLN A 4 -2.12 -20.58 -8.61
CA GLN A 4 -3.10 -19.78 -7.87
C GLN A 4 -4.38 -20.55 -7.45
N SER A 5 -4.66 -21.73 -8.02
CA SER A 5 -5.79 -22.54 -7.55
C SER A 5 -5.53 -23.26 -6.21
N ARG A 6 -4.31 -23.18 -5.66
CA ARG A 6 -3.95 -23.80 -4.37
C ARG A 6 -3.93 -22.83 -3.20
N ILE A 7 -4.08 -21.52 -3.45
CA ILE A 7 -4.26 -20.51 -2.41
C ILE A 7 -5.74 -20.08 -2.41
N GLY A 8 -6.59 -20.91 -1.82
CA GLY A 8 -7.87 -20.51 -1.22
C GLY A 8 -8.94 -19.91 -2.12
N THR A 9 -9.47 -20.65 -3.10
CA THR A 9 -10.84 -20.39 -3.59
C THR A 9 -11.85 -20.81 -2.51
N PHE A 10 -12.41 -19.84 -1.77
CA PHE A 10 -13.54 -20.07 -0.86
C PHE A 10 -14.82 -20.24 -1.68
N GLY A 11 -15.21 -21.50 -1.94
CA GLY A 11 -16.55 -21.83 -2.45
C GLY A 11 -17.58 -21.81 -1.31
N PRO A 12 -18.81 -21.30 -1.54
CA PRO A 12 -19.86 -21.33 -0.52
C PRO A 12 -20.37 -22.77 -0.36
N GLY A 13 -20.14 -23.37 0.81
CA GLY A 13 -20.82 -24.62 1.22
C GLY A 13 -19.94 -25.82 1.55
N GLN A 14 -18.61 -25.70 1.61
CA GLN A 14 -17.75 -26.75 2.16
C GLN A 14 -17.22 -26.31 3.53
N GLY A 15 -17.48 -27.11 4.57
CA GLY A 15 -16.85 -26.94 5.89
C GLY A 15 -15.32 -26.97 5.77
N PRO A 16 -14.57 -26.52 6.79
CA PRO A 16 -13.12 -26.34 6.69
C PRO A 16 -12.45 -27.70 6.45
N ALA A 17 -12.17 -28.00 5.18
CA ALA A 17 -11.22 -29.03 4.84
C ALA A 17 -9.93 -28.65 5.57
N ALA A 18 -9.47 -29.53 6.47
CA ALA A 18 -8.18 -29.35 7.14
C ALA A 18 -7.15 -29.03 6.05
N LYS A 19 -6.69 -27.77 6.02
CA LYS A 19 -5.78 -27.29 4.97
C LYS A 19 -4.54 -28.16 5.05
N ARG A 20 -4.41 -29.11 4.12
CA ARG A 20 -3.15 -29.85 3.97
C ARG A 20 -2.07 -28.78 3.80
N PRO A 21 -1.00 -28.79 4.63
CA PRO A 21 0.06 -27.82 4.48
C PRO A 21 0.57 -27.89 3.03
N PRO A 22 0.96 -26.74 2.44
CA PRO A 22 1.52 -26.73 1.10
C PRO A 22 2.66 -27.74 1.01
N GLU A 23 2.81 -28.37 -0.14
CA GLU A 23 3.95 -29.26 -0.38
C GLU A 23 5.22 -28.40 -0.34
N ARG A 24 6.26 -28.90 0.32
CA ARG A 24 7.56 -28.23 0.34
C ARG A 24 8.25 -28.52 -0.99
N PHE A 25 8.86 -27.49 -1.57
CA PHE A 25 9.57 -27.58 -2.84
C PHE A 25 11.07 -27.38 -2.59
N ASP A 26 11.90 -27.84 -3.53
CA ASP A 26 13.34 -27.64 -3.45
C ASP A 26 13.71 -26.20 -3.86
N ASP A 27 14.89 -25.74 -3.43
CA ASP A 27 15.31 -24.33 -3.60
C ASP A 27 15.45 -23.93 -5.09
N ASP A 28 15.72 -24.89 -5.98
CA ASP A 28 15.80 -24.69 -7.44
C ASP A 28 14.42 -24.57 -8.10
N GLU A 29 13.33 -24.91 -7.40
CA GLU A 29 11.97 -24.79 -7.90
C GLU A 29 11.30 -23.47 -7.48
N LEU A 30 11.92 -22.67 -6.61
CA LEU A 30 11.28 -21.51 -5.99
C LEU A 30 10.76 -20.47 -6.99
N GLU A 31 11.43 -20.26 -8.13
CA GLU A 31 10.98 -19.33 -9.17
C GLU A 31 9.67 -19.73 -9.84
N HIS A 32 9.34 -21.02 -9.84
CA HIS A 32 8.10 -21.55 -10.40
C HIS A 32 6.93 -21.47 -9.41
N HIS A 33 7.23 -21.44 -8.11
CA HIS A 33 6.24 -21.52 -7.03
C HIS A 33 6.02 -20.19 -6.30
N ILE A 34 7.04 -19.35 -6.18
CA ILE A 34 7.01 -18.09 -5.44
C ILE A 34 7.36 -16.95 -6.38
N ALA A 35 6.35 -16.14 -6.66
CA ALA A 35 6.43 -15.04 -7.62
C ALA A 35 6.97 -15.44 -9.02
N PRO A 36 6.32 -16.37 -9.74
CA PRO A 36 6.67 -16.67 -11.11
C PRO A 36 6.34 -15.50 -12.04
N ASN A 37 7.17 -15.26 -13.06
CA ASN A 37 7.00 -14.16 -14.03
C ASN A 37 5.61 -14.11 -14.66
N CYS A 38 4.96 -15.25 -14.87
CA CYS A 38 3.65 -15.30 -15.54
C CYS A 38 2.49 -14.70 -14.74
N ILE A 39 2.72 -14.27 -13.50
CA ILE A 39 1.71 -13.66 -12.63
C ILE A 39 1.84 -12.12 -12.57
N TYR A 40 3.00 -11.58 -12.95
CA TYR A 40 3.30 -10.15 -12.80
C TYR A 40 3.53 -9.50 -14.15
N ASP A 41 3.22 -8.21 -14.25
CA ASP A 41 3.41 -7.43 -15.48
C ASP A 41 4.84 -6.90 -15.63
N PHE A 42 5.75 -7.32 -14.76
CA PHE A 42 7.17 -7.02 -14.80
C PHE A 42 8.01 -8.31 -14.73
N ASP A 43 9.24 -8.24 -15.23
CA ASP A 43 10.21 -9.32 -15.08
C ASP A 43 10.67 -9.42 -13.62
N VAL A 44 10.08 -10.37 -12.91
CA VAL A 44 10.32 -10.66 -11.50
C VAL A 44 11.77 -11.07 -11.27
N ASP A 45 12.41 -11.74 -12.23
CA ASP A 45 13.79 -12.21 -12.08
C ASP A 45 14.81 -11.06 -12.19
N GLN A 46 14.40 -9.92 -12.75
CA GLN A 46 15.20 -8.69 -12.76
C GLN A 46 15.03 -7.87 -11.48
N VAL A 47 14.07 -8.19 -10.61
CA VAL A 47 13.86 -7.47 -9.35
C VAL A 47 15.03 -7.74 -8.41
N ASN A 48 15.76 -6.70 -8.04
CA ASN A 48 16.90 -6.86 -7.13
C ASN A 48 16.48 -7.57 -5.83
N GLY A 49 17.26 -8.57 -5.40
CA GLY A 49 17.01 -9.30 -4.16
C GLY A 49 15.86 -10.32 -4.24
N ILE A 50 15.29 -10.58 -5.42
CA ILE A 50 14.17 -11.52 -5.57
C ILE A 50 14.49 -12.94 -5.09
N HIS A 51 15.66 -13.50 -5.42
CA HIS A 51 16.02 -14.84 -4.99
C HIS A 51 16.03 -14.97 -3.46
N LYS A 52 16.58 -13.96 -2.77
CA LYS A 52 16.58 -13.89 -1.31
C LYS A 52 15.15 -13.75 -0.76
N LEU A 53 14.29 -12.96 -1.42
CA LEU A 53 12.89 -12.83 -1.02
C LEU A 53 12.14 -14.17 -1.17
N ARG A 54 12.29 -14.86 -2.30
CA ARG A 54 11.67 -16.17 -2.55
C ARG A 54 12.05 -17.18 -1.46
N GLN A 55 13.34 -17.27 -1.14
CA GLN A 55 13.83 -18.12 -0.06
C GLN A 55 13.22 -17.77 1.30
N ARG A 56 13.17 -16.48 1.65
CA ARG A 56 12.56 -16.03 2.92
C ARG A 56 11.07 -16.33 3.01
N ILE A 57 10.32 -16.16 1.92
CA ILE A 57 8.89 -16.49 1.85
C ILE A 57 8.72 -18.00 2.04
N HIS A 58 9.52 -18.81 1.34
CA HIS A 58 9.51 -20.27 1.47
C HIS A 58 9.72 -20.70 2.92
N GLU A 59 10.82 -20.26 3.53
CA GLU A 59 11.15 -20.56 4.93
C GLU A 59 10.05 -20.09 5.90
N THR A 60 9.42 -18.95 5.63
CA THR A 60 8.36 -18.39 6.47
C THR A 60 7.08 -19.21 6.43
N VAL A 61 6.66 -19.66 5.24
CA VAL A 61 5.45 -20.48 5.07
C VAL A 61 5.57 -21.82 5.80
N PHE A 62 6.79 -22.33 5.98
CA PHE A 62 7.08 -23.60 6.66
C PHE A 62 7.61 -23.46 8.08
N ALA A 63 7.62 -22.26 8.64
CA ALA A 63 8.08 -22.02 10.00
C ALA A 63 7.08 -22.50 11.05
N ASP A 64 7.56 -22.78 12.27
CA ASP A 64 6.70 -23.11 13.41
C ASP A 64 5.81 -21.92 13.82
N ASP A 65 6.32 -20.68 13.67
CA ASP A 65 5.59 -19.43 13.85
C ASP A 65 5.71 -18.57 12.57
N PRO A 66 4.84 -18.80 11.57
CA PRO A 66 4.84 -18.01 10.33
C PRO A 66 4.53 -16.53 10.58
N ALA A 67 3.70 -16.18 11.56
CA ALA A 67 3.33 -14.79 11.85
C ALA A 67 4.56 -14.01 12.36
N GLU A 68 5.34 -14.60 13.26
CA GLU A 68 6.61 -14.01 13.68
C GLU A 68 7.58 -13.88 12.49
N LYS A 69 7.74 -14.91 11.67
CA LYS A 69 8.66 -14.84 10.51
C LYS A 69 8.23 -13.80 9.47
N TRP A 70 6.94 -13.71 9.15
CA TRP A 70 6.39 -12.66 8.31
C TRP A 70 6.63 -11.27 8.89
N SER A 71 6.56 -11.11 10.22
CA SER A 71 6.80 -9.82 10.86
C SER A 71 8.24 -9.30 10.65
N TRP A 72 9.21 -10.19 10.44
CA TRP A 72 10.57 -9.81 10.07
C TRP A 72 10.69 -9.42 8.60
N ILE A 73 9.99 -10.14 7.70
CA ILE A 73 9.91 -9.75 6.28
C ILE A 73 9.24 -8.39 6.14
N LEU A 74 8.02 -8.24 6.66
CA LEU A 74 7.31 -6.95 6.63
C LEU A 74 8.13 -5.85 7.29
N GLY A 75 8.83 -6.15 8.37
CA GLY A 75 9.64 -5.17 9.08
C GLY A 75 10.78 -4.54 8.26
N ASP A 76 11.34 -5.28 7.31
CA ASP A 76 12.36 -4.77 6.38
C ASP A 76 11.77 -3.91 5.26
N HIS A 77 10.44 -3.97 5.09
CA HIS A 77 9.70 -3.36 4.00
C HIS A 77 8.77 -2.23 4.44
N PHE A 78 8.49 -2.11 5.74
CA PHE A 78 7.90 -0.90 6.28
C PHE A 78 8.91 0.24 6.26
N THR A 79 8.49 1.40 5.77
CA THR A 79 9.21 2.65 5.99
C THR A 79 8.52 3.47 7.08
N MET A 80 9.29 4.22 7.86
CA MET A 80 8.79 5.03 8.97
C MET A 80 8.96 6.51 8.65
N GLY A 81 7.86 7.20 8.38
CA GLY A 81 7.87 8.61 7.99
C GLY A 81 8.75 8.92 6.77
N ASN A 82 8.79 10.20 6.40
CA ASN A 82 9.70 10.77 5.41
C ASN A 82 9.72 12.31 5.56
N LYS A 83 10.15 13.05 4.53
CA LYS A 83 10.15 14.53 4.56
C LYS A 83 8.74 15.12 4.78
N LYS A 84 7.67 14.42 4.39
CA LYS A 84 6.27 14.86 4.49
C LYS A 84 5.47 14.08 5.54
N VAL A 85 5.80 12.83 5.76
CA VAL A 85 5.07 11.92 6.67
C VAL A 85 5.77 11.82 8.02
N ALA A 86 5.00 11.87 9.10
CA ALA A 86 5.52 11.83 10.46
C ALA A 86 6.21 10.49 10.78
N LYS A 87 7.16 10.52 11.73
CA LYS A 87 8.00 9.36 12.08
C LYS A 87 7.23 8.22 12.76
N GLU A 88 6.06 8.53 13.31
CA GLU A 88 5.10 7.63 13.95
C GLU A 88 4.16 6.94 12.94
N VAL A 89 4.24 7.28 11.65
CA VAL A 89 3.45 6.64 10.61
C VAL A 89 4.27 5.56 9.92
N ALA A 90 3.77 4.33 9.96
CA ALA A 90 4.28 3.22 9.16
C ALA A 90 3.74 3.33 7.73
N ILE A 91 4.56 3.02 6.73
CA ILE A 91 4.19 3.08 5.33
C ILE A 91 4.50 1.73 4.68
N TYR A 92 3.56 1.23 3.88
CA TYR A 92 3.72 0.01 3.09
C TYR A 92 3.02 0.14 1.73
N ASN A 93 3.70 -0.18 0.62
CA ASN A 93 3.11 -0.12 -0.71
C ASN A 93 2.69 -1.51 -1.17
N PHE A 94 1.44 -1.66 -1.59
CA PHE A 94 0.95 -2.95 -2.10
C PHE A 94 0.53 -2.86 -3.58
N GLY A 95 0.32 -1.65 -4.11
CA GLY A 95 -0.09 -1.43 -5.50
C GLY A 95 1.03 -1.61 -6.52
N GLY A 96 2.21 -2.04 -6.08
CA GLY A 96 3.41 -2.14 -6.91
C GLY A 96 4.06 -0.79 -7.16
N ALA A 97 4.96 -0.77 -8.14
CA ALA A 97 5.58 0.47 -8.58
C ALA A 97 4.61 1.29 -9.44
N ALA A 98 4.85 2.60 -9.52
CA ALA A 98 4.03 3.49 -10.33
C ALA A 98 4.12 3.17 -11.83
N HIS A 99 5.29 2.75 -12.30
CA HIS A 99 5.48 2.25 -13.67
C HIS A 99 4.70 0.95 -13.97
N ASP A 100 4.33 0.20 -12.94
CA ASP A 100 3.52 -1.02 -13.05
C ASP A 100 2.04 -0.77 -12.69
N CYS A 101 1.64 0.48 -12.48
CA CYS A 101 0.29 0.82 -12.03
C CYS A 101 -0.73 0.62 -13.15
N LEU A 102 -1.65 -0.32 -12.95
CA LEU A 102 -2.70 -0.66 -13.92
C LEU A 102 -3.65 0.50 -14.26
N ASN A 103 -3.78 1.48 -13.36
CA ASN A 103 -4.66 2.62 -13.59
C ASN A 103 -3.94 3.74 -14.36
N LEU A 104 -2.61 3.79 -14.36
CA LEU A 104 -1.84 4.87 -14.98
C LEU A 104 -2.15 5.00 -16.48
N GLY A 105 -2.50 6.20 -16.92
CA GLY A 105 -2.85 6.47 -18.32
C GLY A 105 -4.24 5.96 -18.77
N THR A 106 -4.99 5.32 -17.88
CA THR A 106 -6.40 4.96 -18.14
C THR A 106 -7.34 6.11 -17.82
N GLU A 107 -8.59 6.04 -18.30
CA GLU A 107 -9.64 7.01 -17.95
C GLU A 107 -10.01 6.99 -16.45
N HIS A 108 -9.66 5.92 -15.76
CA HIS A 108 -9.97 5.70 -14.34
C HIS A 108 -8.97 6.36 -13.39
N CYS A 109 -7.78 6.74 -13.88
CA CYS A 109 -6.81 7.45 -13.07
C CYS A 109 -7.08 8.95 -13.11
N GLN A 110 -7.20 9.52 -11.92
CA GLN A 110 -7.37 10.95 -11.70
C GLN A 110 -6.13 11.78 -12.07
N VAL A 111 -4.96 11.14 -12.18
CA VAL A 111 -3.66 11.80 -12.40
C VAL A 111 -2.99 11.19 -13.63
N ASP A 112 -2.57 12.03 -14.58
CA ASP A 112 -1.80 11.56 -15.73
C ASP A 112 -0.35 11.19 -15.34
N ALA A 113 0.37 10.53 -16.25
CA ALA A 113 1.73 10.08 -15.99
C ALA A 113 2.72 11.22 -15.75
N ALA A 114 2.55 12.37 -16.39
CA ALA A 114 3.45 13.53 -16.23
C ALA A 114 3.30 14.15 -14.83
N ASN A 115 2.09 14.12 -14.28
CA ASN A 115 1.76 14.66 -12.97
C ASN A 115 1.82 13.60 -11.85
N CYS A 116 2.08 12.34 -12.18
CA CYS A 116 2.18 11.27 -11.19
C CYS A 116 3.49 11.39 -10.41
N TYR A 117 3.40 11.87 -9.16
CA TYR A 117 4.55 12.00 -8.26
C TYR A 117 5.36 10.70 -8.11
N ALA A 118 4.68 9.55 -8.08
CA ALA A 118 5.30 8.25 -7.90
C ALA A 118 6.10 7.80 -9.14
N VAL A 119 5.62 8.07 -10.36
CA VAL A 119 6.35 7.82 -11.63
C VAL A 119 7.62 8.65 -11.64
N ARG A 120 7.51 9.96 -11.41
CA ARG A 120 8.66 10.86 -11.36
C ARG A 120 9.70 10.44 -10.30
N THR A 121 9.25 9.88 -9.17
CA THR A 121 10.17 9.37 -8.14
C THR A 121 10.96 8.16 -8.63
N GLU A 122 10.33 7.27 -9.39
CA GLU A 122 10.96 6.08 -9.96
C GLU A 122 11.88 6.43 -11.14
N ASP A 123 11.56 7.45 -11.93
CA ASP A 123 12.44 7.95 -12.99
C ASP A 123 13.75 8.50 -12.42
N ASN A 124 13.66 9.22 -11.29
CA ASN A 124 14.82 9.85 -10.66
C ASN A 124 15.66 8.87 -9.83
N TYR A 125 15.06 7.77 -9.37
CA TYR A 125 15.70 6.81 -8.47
C TYR A 125 15.31 5.37 -8.82
N PRO A 126 16.27 4.48 -9.15
CA PRO A 126 15.95 3.09 -9.51
C PRO A 126 15.55 2.22 -8.31
N HIS A 127 16.01 2.56 -7.09
CA HIS A 127 15.77 1.75 -5.90
C HIS A 127 14.29 1.61 -5.48
N PRO A 128 13.46 2.68 -5.52
CA PRO A 128 12.02 2.59 -5.29
C PRO A 128 11.29 1.53 -6.12
N LEU A 129 11.63 1.38 -7.41
CA LEU A 129 10.96 0.45 -8.32
C LEU A 129 11.04 -0.99 -7.80
N ASP A 130 12.25 -1.49 -7.56
CA ASP A 130 12.43 -2.87 -7.08
C ASP A 130 11.90 -3.06 -5.66
N ALA A 131 12.00 -2.03 -4.80
CA ALA A 131 11.44 -2.09 -3.45
C ALA A 131 9.93 -2.30 -3.46
N ARG A 132 9.21 -1.50 -4.26
CA ARG A 132 7.75 -1.57 -4.39
C ARG A 132 7.28 -2.86 -5.04
N ARG A 133 8.03 -3.39 -6.02
CA ARG A 133 7.78 -4.72 -6.60
C ARG A 133 7.93 -5.84 -5.57
N ARG A 134 8.95 -5.80 -4.71
CA ARG A 134 9.09 -6.75 -3.60
C ARG A 134 7.95 -6.64 -2.59
N GLU A 135 7.53 -5.42 -2.25
CA GLU A 135 6.38 -5.20 -1.36
C GLU A 135 5.09 -5.77 -1.94
N LEU A 136 4.84 -5.58 -3.23
CA LEU A 136 3.72 -6.20 -3.94
C LEU A 136 3.76 -7.73 -3.90
N ILE A 137 4.93 -8.33 -4.14
CA ILE A 137 5.12 -9.78 -4.05
C ILE A 137 4.79 -10.27 -2.64
N ILE A 138 5.27 -9.58 -1.59
CA ILE A 138 4.97 -9.94 -0.20
C ILE A 138 3.48 -9.84 0.07
N TRP A 139 2.84 -8.76 -0.40
CA TRP A 139 1.41 -8.58 -0.29
C TRP A 139 0.67 -9.78 -0.89
N ASP A 140 0.99 -10.21 -2.10
CA ASP A 140 0.29 -11.33 -2.76
C ASP A 140 0.42 -12.69 -2.04
N HIS A 141 1.39 -12.84 -1.15
CA HIS A 141 1.58 -14.06 -0.35
C HIS A 141 0.94 -14.00 1.05
N LEU A 142 0.34 -12.86 1.41
CA LEU A 142 -0.31 -12.67 2.71
C LEU A 142 -1.83 -12.61 2.55
N ASP A 143 -2.56 -13.32 3.38
CA ASP A 143 -3.97 -13.02 3.61
C ASP A 143 -4.12 -11.89 4.67
N PRO A 144 -5.30 -11.28 4.83
CA PRO A 144 -5.48 -10.17 5.78
C PRO A 144 -5.10 -10.51 7.22
N GLN A 145 -5.40 -11.73 7.69
CA GLN A 145 -5.11 -12.16 9.06
C GLN A 145 -3.61 -12.31 9.26
N THR A 146 -2.93 -12.99 8.34
CA THR A 146 -1.47 -13.17 8.41
C THR A 146 -0.74 -11.81 8.36
N PHE A 147 -1.20 -10.86 7.53
CA PHE A 147 -0.65 -9.50 7.53
C PHE A 147 -0.84 -8.80 8.88
N ALA A 148 -2.05 -8.84 9.45
CA ALA A 148 -2.37 -8.18 10.72
C ALA A 148 -1.58 -8.77 11.89
N ASP A 149 -1.47 -10.09 11.98
CA ASP A 149 -0.71 -10.76 13.03
C ASP A 149 0.78 -10.43 12.92
N ALA A 150 1.33 -10.49 11.70
CA ALA A 150 2.71 -10.10 11.45
C ALA A 150 2.97 -8.62 11.76
N PHE A 151 2.02 -7.72 11.44
CA PHE A 151 2.09 -6.31 11.80
C PHE A 151 2.11 -6.15 13.33
N ARG A 152 1.24 -6.84 14.08
CA ARG A 152 1.22 -6.80 15.55
C ARG A 152 2.53 -7.24 16.17
N HIS A 153 3.12 -8.33 15.67
CA HIS A 153 4.42 -8.80 16.11
C HIS A 153 5.52 -7.76 15.85
N TRP A 154 5.52 -7.15 14.65
CA TRP A 154 6.47 -6.10 14.30
C TRP A 154 6.28 -4.84 15.16
N HIS A 155 5.04 -4.41 15.33
CA HIS A 155 4.63 -3.27 16.14
C HIS A 155 5.07 -3.45 17.60
N GLY A 156 4.82 -4.62 18.20
CA GLY A 156 5.21 -4.93 19.58
C GLY A 156 6.72 -4.91 19.84
N ARG A 157 7.55 -4.96 18.80
CA ARG A 157 9.02 -4.81 18.91
C ARG A 157 9.50 -3.37 18.75
N LYS A 158 8.64 -2.44 18.35
CA LYS A 158 9.03 -1.04 18.17
C LYS A 158 9.19 -0.35 19.52
N ARG A 159 10.25 0.45 19.61
CA ARG A 159 10.51 1.31 20.78
C ARG A 159 9.65 2.57 20.80
N ASN A 160 9.31 3.05 19.61
CA ASN A 160 8.45 4.22 19.43
C ASN A 160 7.09 3.74 18.97
N GLU A 161 6.06 4.43 19.45
CA GLU A 161 4.68 4.19 19.03
C GLU A 161 4.51 4.43 17.53
N VAL A 162 3.75 3.54 16.89
CA VAL A 162 3.22 3.71 15.55
C VAL A 162 1.76 4.10 15.72
N THR A 163 1.37 5.27 15.24
CA THR A 163 -0.01 5.77 15.43
C THR A 163 -0.89 5.55 14.22
N ALA A 164 -0.28 5.42 13.03
CA ALA A 164 -1.00 5.17 11.80
C ALA A 164 -0.22 4.27 10.85
N LEU A 165 -0.96 3.53 10.02
CA LEU A 165 -0.47 2.78 8.90
C LEU A 165 -1.00 3.40 7.61
N ARG A 166 -0.09 4.02 6.84
CA ARG A 166 -0.38 4.47 5.48
C ARG A 166 -0.14 3.33 4.51
N LEU A 167 -1.20 2.86 3.88
CA LEU A 167 -1.10 1.90 2.80
C LEU A 167 -1.03 2.66 1.47
N ASN A 168 -0.09 2.25 0.62
CA ASN A 168 0.10 2.76 -0.73
C ASN A 168 0.48 4.25 -0.84
N GLU A 169 1.79 4.54 -0.93
CA GLU A 169 2.31 5.84 -1.38
C GLU A 169 2.62 5.88 -2.88
N SER A 170 2.54 4.72 -3.55
CA SER A 170 2.90 4.55 -4.95
C SER A 170 2.09 3.43 -5.58
N GLY A 171 1.88 3.52 -6.89
CA GLY A 171 0.89 2.69 -7.57
C GLY A 171 -0.53 3.00 -7.09
N ASP A 172 -1.46 2.09 -7.35
CA ASP A 172 -2.84 2.17 -6.91
C ASP A 172 -3.42 0.76 -6.78
N PHE A 173 -4.64 0.63 -6.29
CA PHE A 173 -5.33 -0.65 -6.17
C PHE A 173 -5.50 -1.32 -7.53
N ARG A 174 -5.08 -2.58 -7.64
CA ARG A 174 -5.12 -3.35 -8.90
C ARG A 174 -6.51 -3.90 -9.19
N HIS A 175 -7.22 -4.29 -8.14
CA HIS A 175 -8.53 -4.93 -8.24
C HIS A 175 -9.28 -4.94 -6.91
N ARG A 176 -10.57 -5.30 -6.98
CA ARG A 176 -11.48 -5.41 -5.83
C ARG A 176 -10.97 -6.31 -4.69
N HIS A 177 -10.09 -7.27 -4.96
CA HIS A 177 -9.51 -8.10 -3.90
C HIS A 177 -8.56 -7.28 -3.01
N ASP A 178 -7.72 -6.40 -3.58
CA ASP A 178 -6.86 -5.52 -2.80
C ASP A 178 -7.69 -4.61 -1.90
N LEU A 179 -8.79 -4.06 -2.44
CA LEU A 179 -9.74 -3.23 -1.71
C LEU A 179 -10.25 -3.91 -0.44
N PHE A 180 -10.78 -5.13 -0.58
CA PHE A 180 -11.32 -5.87 0.56
C PHE A 180 -10.26 -6.37 1.52
N LYS A 181 -9.08 -6.74 1.01
CA LYS A 181 -7.98 -7.17 1.85
C LYS A 181 -7.50 -6.03 2.74
N VAL A 182 -7.36 -4.83 2.17
CA VAL A 182 -7.00 -3.62 2.91
C VAL A 182 -8.05 -3.28 3.97
N ASP A 183 -9.35 -3.30 3.63
CA ASP A 183 -10.42 -3.06 4.60
C ASP A 183 -10.41 -4.08 5.74
N GLN A 184 -10.18 -5.35 5.44
CA GLN A 184 -10.06 -6.39 6.48
C GLN A 184 -8.80 -6.21 7.34
N VAL A 185 -7.67 -5.82 6.76
CA VAL A 185 -6.46 -5.47 7.53
C VAL A 185 -6.76 -4.30 8.45
N ALA A 186 -7.43 -3.25 7.96
CA ALA A 186 -7.78 -2.10 8.78
C ALA A 186 -8.70 -2.47 9.95
N ARG A 187 -9.74 -3.26 9.70
CA ARG A 187 -10.61 -3.81 10.76
C ARG A 187 -9.85 -4.64 11.78
N LEU A 188 -8.85 -5.42 11.36
CA LEU A 188 -8.07 -6.29 12.24
C LEU A 188 -7.01 -5.53 13.05
N LEU A 189 -6.76 -4.25 12.76
CA LEU A 189 -5.76 -3.41 13.41
C LEU A 189 -6.39 -2.16 14.08
N ASP A 190 -7.72 -2.10 14.18
CA ASP A 190 -8.48 -0.95 14.67
C ASP A 190 -8.20 -0.57 16.13
N ASP A 191 -7.69 -1.52 16.92
CA ASP A 191 -7.29 -1.36 18.31
C ASP A 191 -5.85 -0.85 18.50
N ILE A 192 -5.06 -0.73 17.44
CA ILE A 192 -3.64 -0.35 17.54
C ILE A 192 -3.21 0.81 16.65
N VAL A 193 -3.74 0.96 15.44
CA VAL A 193 -3.32 2.02 14.50
C VAL A 193 -4.49 2.46 13.63
N ASP A 194 -4.49 3.75 13.27
CA ASP A 194 -5.38 4.22 12.22
C ASP A 194 -4.84 3.82 10.84
N VAL A 195 -5.69 3.25 9.97
CA VAL A 195 -5.27 2.85 8.62
C VAL A 195 -5.86 3.82 7.59
N TYR A 196 -5.01 4.28 6.67
CA TYR A 196 -5.44 5.18 5.60
C TYR A 196 -4.63 4.99 4.32
N THR A 197 -5.20 5.49 3.22
CA THR A 197 -4.57 5.45 1.90
C THR A 197 -4.98 6.67 1.06
N TYR A 198 -4.30 6.81 -0.08
CA TYR A 198 -4.69 7.69 -1.16
C TYR A 198 -4.91 6.84 -2.41
N SER A 199 -5.99 7.10 -3.13
CA SER A 199 -6.24 6.46 -4.42
C SER A 199 -6.61 7.50 -5.46
N SER A 200 -6.11 7.30 -6.67
CA SER A 200 -6.48 8.06 -7.85
C SER A 200 -7.48 7.29 -8.71
N SER A 201 -7.93 6.10 -8.29
CA SER A 201 -8.74 5.18 -9.08
C SER A 201 -10.22 5.22 -8.71
N ASP A 202 -11.07 5.48 -9.70
CA ASP A 202 -12.51 5.64 -9.50
C ASP A 202 -13.36 4.37 -9.74
N TRP A 203 -12.79 3.34 -10.35
CA TRP A 203 -13.57 2.18 -10.86
C TRP A 203 -13.88 1.13 -9.79
N LEU A 204 -13.25 1.26 -8.63
CA LEU A 204 -13.40 0.31 -7.53
C LEU A 204 -14.66 0.58 -6.71
N PRO A 205 -15.27 -0.46 -6.11
CA PRO A 205 -16.50 -0.31 -5.36
C PRO A 205 -16.23 0.20 -3.94
N TRP A 206 -15.73 1.44 -3.82
CA TRP A 206 -15.34 2.09 -2.57
C TRP A 206 -16.45 2.11 -1.50
N HIS A 207 -17.72 2.14 -1.91
CA HIS A 207 -18.88 2.06 -1.02
C HIS A 207 -19.06 0.71 -0.29
N LYS A 208 -18.16 -0.26 -0.48
CA LYS A 208 -18.22 -1.59 0.14
C LYS A 208 -17.19 -1.80 1.23
N ILE A 209 -16.46 -0.75 1.61
CA ILE A 209 -15.44 -0.77 2.64
C ILE A 209 -15.70 0.38 3.60
N ASP A 210 -15.42 0.15 4.88
CA ASP A 210 -15.84 1.03 5.97
C ASP A 210 -14.76 1.20 7.06
N HIS A 211 -13.66 0.43 7.01
CA HIS A 211 -12.67 0.38 8.09
C HIS A 211 -11.37 1.13 7.78
N ILE A 212 -11.21 1.64 6.56
CA ILE A 212 -10.03 2.41 6.12
C ILE A 212 -10.46 3.79 5.62
N VAL A 213 -9.67 4.80 5.97
CA VAL A 213 -9.82 6.14 5.43
C VAL A 213 -9.17 6.23 4.05
N VAL A 214 -9.99 6.41 3.02
CA VAL A 214 -9.52 6.59 1.64
C VAL A 214 -9.63 8.05 1.23
N ASN A 215 -8.51 8.67 0.88
CA ASN A 215 -8.46 10.04 0.36
C ASN A 215 -8.34 10.00 -1.18
N ARG A 216 -9.09 10.86 -1.88
CA ARG A 216 -9.08 10.94 -3.36
C ARG A 216 -8.23 12.10 -3.87
N SER A 217 -7.67 11.97 -5.08
CA SER A 217 -6.78 12.97 -5.67
C SER A 217 -7.48 14.20 -6.26
N ASN A 218 -8.72 14.09 -6.75
CA ASN A 218 -9.48 15.24 -7.29
C ASN A 218 -11.01 15.04 -7.33
N GLN A 219 -11.74 16.03 -7.89
CA GLN A 219 -13.20 16.06 -8.03
C GLN A 219 -13.77 15.31 -9.25
N ARG A 220 -12.96 14.64 -10.08
CA ARG A 220 -13.50 13.98 -11.29
C ARG A 220 -14.60 12.97 -10.98
N LYS A 221 -14.56 12.37 -9.78
CA LYS A 221 -15.56 11.43 -9.27
C LYS A 221 -15.71 11.54 -7.76
N ASP A 222 -16.89 11.13 -7.29
CA ASP A 222 -17.27 11.15 -5.89
C ASP A 222 -17.02 9.79 -5.22
N PHE A 223 -15.90 9.67 -4.49
CA PHE A 223 -15.56 8.52 -3.65
C PHE A 223 -14.59 8.90 -2.53
N GLY A 224 -14.47 8.03 -1.52
CA GLY A 224 -13.55 8.25 -0.39
C GLY A 224 -14.02 9.37 0.56
N ALA A 225 -13.32 9.50 1.68
CA ALA A 225 -13.69 10.40 2.77
C ALA A 225 -13.54 11.88 2.38
N ARG A 226 -12.43 12.25 1.72
CA ARG A 226 -12.11 13.64 1.40
C ARG A 226 -11.16 13.76 0.20
N ARG A 227 -10.95 15.00 -0.24
CA ARG A 227 -9.95 15.35 -1.25
C ARG A 227 -8.60 15.64 -0.62
N PHE A 228 -7.58 15.17 -1.33
CA PHE A 228 -6.20 15.59 -1.17
C PHE A 228 -5.72 16.04 -2.55
N GLU A 229 -5.89 17.33 -2.82
CA GLU A 229 -5.74 17.92 -4.15
C GLU A 229 -4.48 18.78 -4.22
N VAL A 230 -3.76 18.69 -5.33
CA VAL A 230 -2.60 19.54 -5.59
C VAL A 230 -3.07 20.74 -6.42
N VAL A 231 -2.75 21.95 -5.98
CA VAL A 231 -3.08 23.21 -6.65
C VAL A 231 -1.80 23.95 -7.02
N ASP A 232 -1.77 24.64 -8.14
CA ASP A 232 -0.59 25.40 -8.56
C ASP A 232 -0.43 26.70 -7.75
N ASP A 233 -1.54 27.41 -7.49
CA ASP A 233 -1.56 28.59 -6.63
C ASP A 233 -2.45 28.38 -5.39
N VAL A 234 -2.06 29.00 -4.26
CA VAL A 234 -2.84 28.95 -3.01
C VAL A 234 -4.21 29.64 -3.16
N SER A 235 -4.32 30.60 -4.08
CA SER A 235 -5.58 31.26 -4.41
C SER A 235 -6.57 30.37 -5.17
N ASP A 236 -6.12 29.22 -5.70
CA ASP A 236 -7.00 28.21 -6.31
C ASP A 236 -7.70 27.34 -5.26
N ILE A 237 -7.33 27.47 -3.97
CA ILE A 237 -8.01 26.76 -2.89
C ILE A 237 -9.43 27.36 -2.74
N PRO A 238 -10.49 26.56 -2.91
CA PRO A 238 -11.86 27.06 -2.82
C PRO A 238 -12.23 27.46 -1.39
N ASP A 239 -13.28 28.26 -1.26
CA ASP A 239 -13.85 28.64 0.04
C ASP A 239 -14.19 27.39 0.86
N GLY A 240 -13.64 27.32 2.07
CA GLY A 240 -13.79 26.16 2.98
C GLY A 240 -12.77 25.04 2.76
N GLY A 241 -11.91 25.14 1.74
CA GLY A 241 -10.77 24.24 1.57
C GLY A 241 -9.68 24.48 2.61
N ILE A 242 -9.09 23.39 3.12
CA ILE A 242 -8.03 23.44 4.12
C ILE A 242 -6.68 23.39 3.41
N ARG A 243 -5.90 24.47 3.51
CA ARG A 243 -4.50 24.42 3.07
C ARG A 243 -3.72 23.46 3.97
N CYS A 244 -2.95 22.57 3.35
CA CYS A 244 -2.15 21.56 4.04
C CYS A 244 -1.24 22.21 5.12
N PRO A 245 -1.33 21.78 6.40
CA PRO A 245 -0.51 22.34 7.46
C PRO A 245 0.99 22.21 7.22
N HIS A 246 1.42 21.14 6.52
CA HIS A 246 2.83 20.97 6.12
C HIS A 246 3.33 22.16 5.29
N ASP A 247 2.52 22.63 4.33
CA ASP A 247 2.88 23.75 3.46
C ASP A 247 2.87 25.09 4.22
N VAL A 248 1.94 25.25 5.17
CA VAL A 248 1.81 26.49 5.96
C VAL A 248 2.95 26.61 6.96
N SER A 249 3.42 25.49 7.50
CA SER A 249 4.46 25.45 8.53
C SER A 249 5.87 25.25 7.97
N ASP A 250 6.08 25.37 6.65
CA ASP A 250 7.34 25.06 5.98
C ASP A 250 7.91 23.67 6.38
N GLY A 251 7.01 22.70 6.47
CA GLY A 251 7.31 21.31 6.80
C GLY A 251 7.49 20.99 8.29
N GLU A 252 7.29 21.89 9.23
CA GLU A 252 7.28 21.50 10.66
C GLU A 252 6.17 20.51 11.00
N ILE A 253 4.95 20.72 10.51
CA ILE A 253 3.80 19.85 10.72
C ILE A 253 3.80 18.76 9.63
N LYS A 254 3.89 17.49 10.03
CA LYS A 254 3.93 16.34 9.11
C LYS A 254 2.56 15.66 8.97
N CYS A 255 2.34 14.98 7.83
CA CYS A 255 1.19 14.12 7.61
C CYS A 255 1.16 12.99 8.65
N GLY A 256 -0.01 12.69 9.19
CA GLY A 256 -0.19 11.78 10.33
C GLY A 256 -0.22 12.51 11.66
N SER A 257 0.65 13.51 11.88
CA SER A 257 0.61 14.34 13.10
C SER A 257 -0.54 15.36 13.06
N CYS A 258 -0.86 15.91 11.88
CA CYS A 258 -1.99 16.84 11.72
C CYS A 258 -3.37 16.15 11.71
N ARG A 259 -3.41 14.83 11.51
CA ARG A 259 -4.60 13.97 11.47
C ARG A 259 -5.72 14.34 10.46
N LEU A 260 -5.57 15.42 9.69
CA LEU A 260 -6.54 15.86 8.67
C LEU A 260 -6.83 14.87 7.53
N CYS A 261 -6.02 13.82 7.35
CA CYS A 261 -6.26 12.78 6.33
C CYS A 261 -6.70 11.44 6.96
N LEU A 262 -6.97 11.46 8.27
CA LEU A 262 -7.36 10.35 9.12
C LEU A 262 -8.74 10.58 9.77
N GLU A 263 -9.06 11.81 10.17
CA GLU A 263 -10.29 12.11 10.91
C GLU A 263 -11.49 12.27 9.98
N GLU A 264 -12.51 11.42 10.04
CA GLU A 264 -13.62 11.39 9.07
C GLU A 264 -14.33 12.74 8.82
N ASP A 265 -14.35 13.63 9.81
CA ASP A 265 -15.00 14.94 9.79
C ASP A 265 -14.10 16.08 9.29
N ALA A 266 -12.82 15.81 8.99
CA ALA A 266 -11.94 16.83 8.45
C ALA A 266 -12.32 17.19 7.00
N GLY A 267 -12.22 18.48 6.67
CA GLY A 267 -12.51 19.01 5.34
C GLY A 267 -11.49 18.59 4.28
N ASP A 268 -11.74 19.03 3.05
CA ASP A 268 -10.87 18.79 1.91
C ASP A 268 -9.51 19.50 2.06
N VAL A 269 -8.42 18.78 1.83
CA VAL A 269 -7.05 19.25 2.01
C VAL A 269 -6.41 19.57 0.66
N TYR A 270 -5.74 20.73 0.58
CA TYR A 270 -5.07 21.21 -0.64
C TYR A 270 -3.59 21.44 -0.39
N VAL A 271 -2.76 20.98 -1.31
CA VAL A 271 -1.29 21.10 -1.26
C VAL A 271 -0.83 21.98 -2.41
N LYS A 272 0.06 22.95 -2.14
CA LYS A 272 0.68 23.73 -3.21
C LYS A 272 1.64 22.86 -4.00
N ASN A 273 1.58 22.94 -5.33
CA ASN A 273 2.55 22.34 -6.21
C ASN A 273 3.91 23.05 -6.08
N PHE A 274 4.81 22.48 -5.29
CA PHE A 274 6.16 23.04 -5.10
C PHE A 274 7.05 22.99 -6.34
N TYR A 275 6.60 22.35 -7.43
CA TYR A 275 7.35 22.23 -8.67
C TYR A 275 6.93 23.25 -9.72
N ALA A 276 5.80 23.94 -9.54
CA ALA A 276 5.36 24.99 -10.44
C ALA A 276 6.26 26.25 -10.37
N ASP A 277 7.03 26.41 -9.28
CA ASP A 277 7.91 27.55 -9.06
C ASP A 277 9.36 27.32 -9.57
N GLU A 278 9.69 26.16 -10.16
CA GLU A 278 11.05 25.80 -10.62
C GLU A 278 11.28 25.96 -12.15
N GLU A 279 10.36 26.59 -12.88
CA GLU A 279 10.52 26.96 -14.31
C GLU A 279 11.10 28.37 -14.56
#